data_AF-A0A7S1WES0-F1
#
_entry.id   AF-A0A7S1WES0-F1
#
_cell.length_a   1.000
_cell.length_b   1.000
_cell.length_c   1.000
_cell.angle_alpha   90.00
_cell.angle_beta   90.00
_cell.angle_gamma   90.00
#
_symmetry.space_group_name_H-M   'P 1'
#
loop_
_entity.id
_entity.type
_entity.pdbx_description
1 polymer ?
#
loop_
_entity_poly.entity_id
_entity_poly.type
_entity_poly.pdbx_seq_one_letter_code
_entity_poly.pdbx_strand_id
1 'polypeptide(L)'
;ELYSKSGGGRWLQAVISGQQSHFATAAGYSVLIDGADQLMKGVPAARLRRLYRPFERVEVYRGAALGWTSAAVQPLALAPDAIASSEGAATAQSPCPLVLPDQPQQAAAPGARV
;
A
#
# COMPACT_ATOMS: atom_id res chain seq x y z
N GLU A 1 16.38 6.88 -23.77
CA GLU A 1 15.92 6.62 -22.39
C GLU A 1 15.12 7.81 -21.87
N LEU A 2 13.79 7.69 -21.81
CA LEU A 2 12.90 8.80 -21.41
C LEU A 2 12.85 9.02 -19.88
N TYR A 3 13.47 8.13 -19.09
CA TYR A 3 13.20 7.99 -17.66
C TYR A 3 14.39 8.31 -16.73
N SER A 4 15.54 8.70 -17.28
CA SER A 4 16.80 8.71 -16.51
C SER A 4 17.37 10.11 -16.26
N LYS A 5 16.71 11.20 -16.69
CA LYS A 5 17.32 12.55 -16.65
C LYS A 5 16.78 13.53 -15.59
N SER A 6 15.75 13.18 -14.83
CA SER A 6 15.24 14.03 -13.75
C SER A 6 15.80 13.55 -12.41
N GLY A 7 16.79 14.26 -11.88
CA GLY A 7 17.48 13.96 -10.63
C GLY A 7 16.52 13.86 -9.44
N GLY A 8 16.08 12.63 -9.13
CA GLY A 8 15.13 12.34 -8.06
C GLY A 8 13.65 12.38 -8.45
N GLY A 9 13.31 12.14 -9.74
CA GLY A 9 11.96 12.25 -10.33
C GLY A 9 10.78 11.93 -9.40
N ARG A 10 9.77 12.82 -9.42
CA ARG A 10 8.52 12.66 -8.65
C ARG A 10 7.75 11.41 -9.08
N TRP A 11 7.10 10.74 -8.13
CA TRP A 11 6.15 9.67 -8.41
C TRP A 11 4.89 10.28 -9.06
N LEU A 12 4.48 9.73 -10.21
CA LEU A 12 3.25 10.11 -10.89
C LEU A 12 2.15 9.10 -10.56
N GLN A 13 0.94 9.59 -10.37
CA GLN A 13 -0.23 8.73 -10.23
C GLN A 13 -0.51 8.05 -11.57
N ALA A 14 -0.79 6.75 -11.51
CA ALA A 14 -1.07 5.94 -12.69
C ALA A 14 -1.97 4.76 -12.33
N VAL A 15 -2.66 4.23 -13.33
CA VAL A 15 -3.52 3.03 -13.22
C VAL A 15 -2.91 1.92 -14.06
N ILE A 16 -2.70 0.74 -13.47
CA ILE A 16 -2.27 -0.42 -14.25
C ILE A 16 -3.43 -0.84 -15.15
N SER A 17 -3.20 -0.92 -16.45
CA SER A 17 -4.20 -1.22 -17.47
C SER A 17 -3.81 -2.46 -18.26
N GLY A 18 -4.80 -3.13 -18.87
CA GLY A 18 -4.62 -4.32 -19.69
C GLY A 18 -4.67 -5.64 -18.91
N GLN A 19 -4.67 -6.74 -19.66
CA GLN A 19 -4.73 -8.09 -19.11
C GLN A 19 -3.40 -8.44 -18.42
N GLN A 20 -3.46 -8.70 -17.12
CA GLN A 20 -2.30 -9.20 -16.37
C GLN A 20 -2.28 -10.72 -16.44
N SER A 21 -1.16 -11.29 -16.86
CA SER A 21 -0.94 -12.73 -16.70
C SER A 21 -0.65 -13.03 -15.23
N HIS A 22 -1.05 -14.21 -14.75
CA HIS A 22 -0.88 -14.64 -13.35
C HIS A 22 0.59 -14.91 -12.96
N PHE A 23 1.55 -14.58 -13.83
CA PHE A 23 2.97 -14.86 -13.65
C PHE A 23 3.75 -13.57 -13.41
N ALA A 24 4.93 -13.69 -12.78
CA ALA A 24 5.87 -12.59 -12.66
C ALA A 24 6.12 -11.99 -14.04
N THR A 25 5.78 -10.71 -14.22
CA THR A 25 5.77 -10.06 -15.52
C THR A 25 7.20 -9.77 -15.98
N ALA A 26 7.85 -10.74 -16.61
CA ALA A 26 9.13 -10.53 -17.29
C ALA A 26 9.04 -9.39 -18.33
N ALA A 27 7.83 -9.20 -18.91
CA ALA A 27 7.54 -8.15 -19.88
C ALA A 27 7.20 -6.77 -19.27
N GLY A 28 7.08 -6.65 -17.94
CA GLY A 28 6.64 -5.43 -17.26
C GLY A 28 5.13 -5.18 -17.31
N TYR A 29 4.70 -3.99 -16.89
CA TYR A 29 3.29 -3.60 -16.80
C TYR A 29 2.92 -2.56 -17.85
N SER A 30 1.63 -2.52 -18.19
CA SER A 30 1.06 -1.38 -18.91
C SER A 30 0.37 -0.45 -17.92
N VAL A 31 0.70 0.84 -17.95
CA VAL A 31 0.24 1.84 -16.99
C VAL A 31 -0.25 3.07 -17.73
N LEU A 32 -1.44 3.54 -17.36
CA LEU A 32 -2.04 4.77 -17.84
C LEU A 32 -1.70 5.88 -16.85
N ILE A 33 -0.94 6.90 -17.26
CA ILE A 33 -0.59 8.04 -16.40
C ILE A 33 -1.82 8.95 -16.24
N ASP A 34 -2.13 9.31 -15.00
CA ASP A 34 -3.22 10.22 -14.69
C ASP A 34 -2.96 11.63 -15.26
N GLY A 35 -3.94 12.21 -15.94
CA GLY A 35 -3.85 13.54 -16.58
C GLY A 35 -3.08 13.62 -17.91
N ALA A 36 -2.43 12.54 -18.37
CA ALA A 36 -1.70 12.54 -19.64
C ALA A 36 -2.35 11.68 -20.74
N ASP A 37 -3.39 10.90 -20.40
CA ASP A 37 -4.03 9.89 -21.27
C ASP A 37 -3.04 9.02 -22.06
N GLN A 38 -1.86 8.81 -21.49
CA GLN A 38 -0.74 8.14 -22.13
C GLN A 38 -0.56 6.75 -21.54
N LEU A 39 -0.76 5.71 -22.38
CA LEU A 39 -0.46 4.34 -22.02
C LEU A 39 1.03 4.04 -22.20
N MET A 40 1.70 3.79 -21.10
CA MET A 40 3.07 3.30 -21.08
C MET A 40 3.07 1.78 -21.01
N LYS A 41 3.95 1.12 -21.76
CA LYS A 41 4.12 -0.34 -21.75
C LYS A 41 5.51 -0.72 -21.26
N GLY A 42 5.64 -1.92 -20.70
CA GLY A 42 6.93 -2.46 -20.25
C GLY A 42 7.50 -1.74 -19.03
N VAL A 43 6.65 -1.16 -18.17
CA VAL A 43 7.12 -0.51 -16.95
C VAL A 43 7.55 -1.56 -15.93
N PRO A 44 8.81 -1.56 -15.45
CA PRO A 44 9.28 -2.54 -14.47
C PRO A 44 8.56 -2.43 -13.14
N ALA A 45 8.36 -3.55 -12.44
CA ALA A 45 7.75 -3.60 -11.11
C ALA A 45 8.47 -2.67 -10.11
N ALA A 46 9.80 -2.56 -10.20
CA ALA A 46 10.61 -1.68 -9.34
C ALA A 46 10.30 -0.18 -9.48
N ARG A 47 9.60 0.22 -10.56
CA ARG A 47 9.14 1.58 -10.82
C ARG A 47 7.65 1.78 -10.57
N LEU A 48 7.00 0.81 -9.96
CA LEU A 48 5.61 0.90 -9.54
C LEU A 48 5.56 0.83 -8.01
N ARG A 49 4.71 1.67 -7.43
CA ARG A 49 4.38 1.62 -6.01
C ARG A 49 2.88 1.62 -5.90
N ARG A 50 2.35 0.80 -4.99
CA ARG A 50 0.93 0.84 -4.65
C ARG A 50 0.65 2.17 -3.97
N LEU A 51 -0.41 2.83 -4.41
CA LEU A 51 -0.95 4.02 -3.77
C LEU A 51 -2.10 3.58 -2.87
N TYR A 52 -2.03 3.92 -1.59
CA TYR A 52 -3.09 3.68 -0.62
C TYR A 52 -3.69 5.01 -0.19
N ARG A 53 -5.01 5.05 -0.07
CA ARG A 53 -5.73 6.24 0.40
C ARG A 53 -5.57 6.38 1.90
N PRO A 54 -5.57 7.62 2.44
CA PRO A 54 -5.70 7.84 3.87
C PRO A 54 -6.88 7.06 4.44
N PHE A 55 -6.67 6.45 5.59
CA PHE A 55 -7.63 5.61 6.32
C PHE A 55 -8.06 4.33 5.60
N GLU A 56 -7.47 4.00 4.46
CA GLU A 56 -7.71 2.71 3.78
C GLU A 56 -7.23 1.56 4.66
N ARG A 57 -8.05 0.51 4.77
CA ARG A 57 -7.67 -0.72 5.48
C ARG A 57 -6.83 -1.59 4.56
N VAL A 58 -5.66 -1.98 5.05
CA VAL A 58 -4.70 -2.83 4.35
C VAL A 58 -4.30 -3.99 5.26
N GLU A 59 -3.84 -5.08 4.68
CA GLU A 59 -3.21 -6.16 5.45
C GLU A 59 -1.70 -6.03 5.34
N VAL A 60 -1.02 -6.09 6.49
CA VAL A 60 0.43 -6.04 6.59
C VAL A 60 0.94 -7.31 7.23
N TYR A 61 2.00 -7.88 6.65
CA TYR A 61 2.66 -9.05 7.23
C TYR A 61 3.59 -8.63 8.37
N ARG A 62 3.34 -9.13 9.59
CA ARG A 62 4.09 -8.78 10.80
C ARG A 62 5.05 -9.88 11.28
N GLY A 63 5.44 -10.78 10.38
CA GLY A 63 6.34 -11.91 10.67
C GLY A 63 5.60 -13.22 10.97
N ALA A 64 6.35 -14.31 11.08
CA ALA A 64 5.79 -15.67 11.12
C ALA A 64 4.86 -15.93 12.32
N ALA A 65 5.11 -15.31 13.47
CA ALA A 65 4.29 -15.49 14.67
C ALA A 65 2.92 -14.79 14.60
N LEU A 66 2.86 -13.62 13.95
CA LEU A 66 1.65 -12.79 13.89
C LEU A 66 0.90 -12.92 12.56
N GLY A 67 1.59 -13.33 11.49
CA GLY A 67 1.01 -13.46 10.16
C GLY A 67 0.59 -12.12 9.55
N TRP A 68 -0.49 -12.14 8.79
CA TRP A 68 -1.12 -10.96 8.21
C TRP A 68 -2.03 -10.30 9.25
N THR A 69 -1.92 -8.99 9.41
CA THR A 69 -2.73 -8.20 10.35
C THR A 69 -3.35 -7.02 9.62
N SER A 70 -4.62 -6.72 9.94
CA SER A 70 -5.29 -5.52 9.43
C SER A 70 -4.70 -4.26 10.05
N ALA A 71 -4.41 -3.26 9.22
CA ALA A 71 -3.93 -1.94 9.61
C ALA A 71 -4.66 -0.87 8.79
N ALA A 72 -4.68 0.37 9.27
CA ALA A 72 -5.18 1.51 8.53
C ALA A 72 -4.01 2.38 8.06
N VAL A 73 -4.06 2.83 6.81
CA VAL A 73 -3.09 3.80 6.29
C VAL A 73 -3.29 5.11 7.03
N GLN A 74 -2.27 5.54 7.77
CA GLN A 74 -2.34 6.84 8.41
C GLN A 74 -2.45 7.93 7.35
N PRO A 75 -3.28 8.97 7.56
CA PRO A 75 -3.22 10.15 6.72
C PRO A 75 -1.78 10.66 6.80
N LEU A 76 -1.11 10.73 5.66
CA LEU A 76 0.18 11.40 5.58
C LEU A 76 -0.07 12.79 6.16
N ALA A 77 0.63 13.16 7.23
CA ALA A 77 0.68 14.55 7.62
C ALA A 77 1.32 15.25 6.42
N LEU A 78 0.49 15.88 5.57
CA LEU A 78 0.91 16.77 4.49
C LEU A 78 1.56 17.97 5.17
N ALA A 79 2.73 17.78 5.77
CA ALA A 79 3.64 18.84 6.10
C ALA A 79 4.38 19.13 4.79
N PRO A 80 4.10 20.27 4.12
CA PRO A 80 4.69 20.56 2.82
C PRO A 80 6.23 20.64 2.80
N ASP A 81 6.91 20.62 3.96
CA ASP A 81 8.35 20.87 4.07
C ASP A 81 9.19 19.72 4.71
N ALA A 82 8.62 18.55 5.00
CA ALA A 82 9.33 17.52 5.79
C ALA A 82 10.20 16.54 4.98
N ILE A 83 10.88 17.01 3.92
CA ILE A 83 11.98 16.27 3.25
C ILE A 83 13.35 16.92 3.52
N ALA A 84 13.48 17.67 4.62
CA ALA A 84 14.78 18.02 5.17
C ALA A 84 15.19 16.91 6.14
N SER A 85 16.06 16.02 5.65
CA SER A 85 16.94 15.09 6.37
C SER A 85 16.75 14.98 7.89
N SER A 86 16.09 13.92 8.34
CA SER A 86 16.26 13.41 9.71
C SER A 86 17.09 12.13 9.68
N GLU A 87 18.39 12.30 9.47
CA GLU A 87 19.36 11.38 10.07
C GLU A 87 19.31 11.58 11.58
N GLY A 88 18.96 10.52 12.32
CA GLY A 88 19.25 10.41 13.75
C GLY A 88 18.24 11.01 14.72
N ALA A 89 17.07 10.40 14.85
CA ALA A 89 16.36 10.40 16.15
C ALA A 89 15.56 9.11 16.30
N ALA A 90 16.12 8.16 17.04
CA ALA A 90 15.40 6.99 17.53
C ALA A 90 14.34 7.47 18.54
N THR A 91 13.20 7.94 18.06
CA THR A 91 12.04 8.21 18.90
C THR A 91 11.46 6.86 19.29
N ALA A 92 11.57 6.53 20.58
CA ALA A 92 10.90 5.40 21.18
C ALA A 92 9.43 5.39 20.74
N GLN A 93 9.03 4.34 20.02
CA GLN A 93 7.64 4.07 19.72
C GLN A 93 6.91 3.88 21.05
N SER A 94 6.18 4.92 21.49
CA SER A 94 5.12 4.72 22.47
C SER A 94 4.18 3.64 21.93
N PRO A 95 3.88 2.58 22.69
CA PRO A 95 2.96 1.55 22.24
C PRO A 95 1.59 2.20 22.06
N CYS A 96 1.16 2.39 20.82
CA CYS A 96 -0.24 2.71 20.55
C CYS A 96 -1.09 1.61 21.22
N PRO A 97 -2.05 1.97 22.10
CA PRO A 97 -2.92 0.97 22.70
C PRO A 97 -3.63 0.24 21.56
N LEU A 98 -3.42 -1.07 21.51
CA LEU A 98 -4.04 -1.96 20.55
C LEU A 98 -5.52 -2.04 20.92
N VAL A 99 -6.33 -1.13 20.37
CA VAL A 99 -7.78 -1.19 20.49
C VAL A 99 -8.22 -2.41 19.69
N LEU A 100 -8.46 -3.53 20.40
CA LEU A 100 -9.06 -4.73 19.83
C LEU A 100 -10.42 -4.34 19.23
N PRO A 101 -10.71 -4.65 17.95
CA PRO A 101 -12.06 -4.57 17.45
C PRO A 101 -12.93 -5.59 18.21
N ASP A 102 -14.06 -5.10 18.68
CA ASP A 102 -15.13 -5.83 19.37
C ASP A 102 -15.43 -7.15 18.64
N GLN A 103 -15.32 -8.28 19.34
CA GLN A 103 -15.59 -9.58 18.73
C GLN A 103 -17.11 -9.74 18.51
N PRO A 104 -17.56 -10.15 17.30
CA PRO A 104 -18.96 -10.43 17.10
C PRO A 104 -19.37 -11.62 17.98
N GLN A 105 -20.27 -11.33 18.90
CA GLN A 105 -20.87 -12.25 19.85
C GLN A 105 -21.53 -13.42 19.10
N GLN A 106 -20.94 -14.60 19.25
CA GLN A 106 -21.38 -15.84 18.60
C GLN A 106 -22.81 -16.16 19.05
N ALA A 107 -23.77 -16.04 18.12
CA ALA A 107 -25.16 -16.41 18.36
C ALA A 107 -25.26 -17.94 18.52
N ALA A 108 -25.70 -18.39 19.70
CA ALA A 108 -25.99 -19.78 19.99
C ALA A 108 -27.13 -20.30 19.11
N ALA A 109 -26.93 -21.42 18.42
CA ALA A 109 -27.96 -22.12 17.66
C ALA A 109 -28.87 -22.93 18.61
N PRO A 110 -30.20 -22.73 18.61
CA PRO A 110 -31.10 -23.57 19.38
C PRO A 110 -31.51 -24.83 18.61
N GLY A 111 -31.25 -25.98 19.24
CA GLY A 111 -32.21 -27.08 19.34
C GLY A 111 -32.41 -27.98 18.13
N ALA A 112 -31.67 -29.08 18.09
CA ALA A 112 -32.12 -30.31 17.45
C ALA A 112 -33.32 -30.89 18.23
N ARG A 113 -34.42 -31.19 17.54
CA ARG A 113 -35.48 -32.08 18.03
C ARG A 113 -35.47 -33.38 17.23
N VAL A 114 -35.55 -34.46 17.97
CA VAL A 114 -35.62 -35.88 17.56
C VAL A 114 -36.96 -36.18 16.92
#